data_AF-A0A1W6D1I4-F1
#
_entry.id   AF-A0A1W6D1I4-F1
#
_cell.length_a   1.000
_cell.length_b   1.000
_cell.length_c   1.000
_cell.angle_alpha   90.00
_cell.angle_beta   90.00
_cell.angle_gamma   90.00
#
_symmetry.space_group_name_H-M   'P 1'
#
loop_
_entity.id
_entity.type
_entity.pdbx_description
1 polymer ?
#
loop_
_entity_poly.entity_id
_entity_poly.type
_entity_poly.pdbx_seq_one_letter_code
_entity_poly.pdbx_strand_id
1 'polypeptide(L)'
;MSRPATQAPSPAARPGPRRSGPRRLAGRAGIYFAALVLAVYSGFPIYWMIVSSLRPTQEMLMTPSLVPRHWTLGYYTSLLAQTDYPRQFLNSLIVAVTTVALTMMLSVMIAYGVTRQRIRGKQMIIVGMLYAYMFPPLLLAIPLYSMMTLVGLNDTLLSLVISHLTITMPLGVWFLWGFFKTLPFELEEAAMVDGCTRLGAFLRVVLPLSAPGLVTVAIFAFLLSWTDYTFALVMIGSDANKTVPLGLASMIGAFDLRWGDVMAGSTLIALPLFAAFIALSRYFVQGLTAGAVKG
;
A
#
# COMPACT_ATOMS: atom_id res chain seq x y z
N MET A 1 29.48 -72.71 32.44
CA MET A 1 28.13 -72.21 32.07
C MET A 1 28.20 -70.69 31.97
N SER A 2 28.87 -70.14 30.95
CA SER A 2 28.31 -69.61 29.68
C SER A 2 27.41 -68.38 29.85
N ARG A 3 28.03 -67.19 29.76
CA ARG A 3 27.40 -65.85 29.70
C ARG A 3 26.52 -65.73 28.44
N PRO A 4 25.40 -64.99 28.48
CA PRO A 4 24.60 -64.72 27.29
C PRO A 4 25.28 -63.66 26.41
N ALA A 5 25.31 -63.91 25.11
CA ALA A 5 25.87 -63.03 24.10
C ALA A 5 24.98 -61.80 23.86
N THR A 6 25.59 -60.62 23.95
CA THR A 6 25.00 -59.32 23.60
C THR A 6 24.74 -59.26 22.10
N GLN A 7 23.48 -59.20 21.67
CA GLN A 7 23.12 -58.96 20.27
C GLN A 7 23.36 -57.48 19.91
N ALA A 8 24.16 -57.24 18.87
CA ALA A 8 24.37 -55.92 18.31
C ALA A 8 23.11 -55.41 17.58
N PRO A 9 22.78 -54.11 17.65
CA PRO A 9 21.64 -53.56 16.93
C PRO A 9 21.88 -53.56 15.42
N SER A 10 20.89 -54.06 14.67
CA SER A 10 20.89 -54.09 13.20
C SER A 10 20.92 -52.67 12.62
N PRO A 11 21.67 -52.38 11.54
CA PRO A 11 21.75 -51.03 10.97
C PRO A 11 20.38 -50.61 10.42
N ALA A 12 19.85 -49.50 10.94
CA ALA A 12 18.61 -48.91 10.48
C ALA A 12 18.66 -48.68 8.96
N ALA A 13 17.71 -49.26 8.23
CA ALA A 13 17.56 -49.10 6.80
C ALA A 13 17.42 -47.60 6.46
N ARG A 14 18.29 -47.09 5.58
CA ARG A 14 18.21 -45.72 5.07
C ARG A 14 16.86 -45.53 4.36
N PRO A 15 16.08 -44.48 4.67
CA PRO A 15 14.84 -44.23 3.94
C PRO A 15 15.17 -43.88 2.48
N GLY A 16 14.68 -44.70 1.54
CA GLY A 16 14.85 -44.47 0.11
C GLY A 16 14.18 -43.17 -0.37
N PRO A 17 14.59 -42.63 -1.53
CA PRO A 17 14.06 -41.38 -2.05
C PRO A 17 12.55 -41.51 -2.30
N ARG A 18 11.76 -40.73 -1.56
CA ARG A 18 10.29 -40.63 -1.73
C ARG A 18 9.98 -40.16 -3.15
N ARG A 19 9.67 -41.09 -4.05
CA ARG A 19 9.16 -40.81 -5.39
C ARG A 19 7.92 -39.91 -5.28
N SER A 20 8.06 -38.64 -5.66
CA SER A 20 6.95 -37.69 -5.72
C SER A 20 5.98 -38.12 -6.83
N GLY A 21 4.86 -38.74 -6.46
CA GLY A 21 3.91 -39.31 -7.41
C GLY A 21 3.20 -38.28 -8.32
N PRO A 22 2.68 -38.71 -9.48
CA PRO A 22 2.05 -37.86 -10.50
C PRO A 22 0.84 -37.03 -10.01
N ARG A 23 0.16 -37.47 -8.93
CA ARG A 23 -0.92 -36.70 -8.29
C ARG A 23 -0.44 -35.37 -7.69
N ARG A 24 0.83 -35.27 -7.25
CA ARG A 24 1.43 -34.00 -6.78
C ARG A 24 1.78 -33.05 -7.91
N LEU A 25 2.13 -33.58 -9.09
CA LEU A 25 2.40 -32.78 -10.30
C LEU A 25 1.10 -32.24 -10.91
N ALA A 26 0.04 -33.05 -10.98
CA ALA A 26 -1.28 -32.60 -11.43
C ALA A 26 -1.89 -31.51 -10.51
N GLY A 27 -1.74 -31.65 -9.19
CA GLY A 27 -2.16 -30.62 -8.23
C GLY A 27 -1.39 -29.30 -8.39
N ARG A 28 -0.07 -29.36 -8.63
CA ARG A 28 0.75 -28.17 -8.92
C ARG A 28 0.36 -27.51 -10.24
N ALA A 29 0.14 -28.30 -11.30
CA ALA A 29 -0.31 -27.78 -12.59
C ALA A 29 -1.66 -27.07 -12.48
N GLY A 30 -2.60 -27.61 -11.71
CA GLY A 30 -3.88 -26.95 -11.42
C GLY A 30 -3.71 -25.61 -10.69
N ILE A 31 -2.82 -25.52 -9.70
CA ILE A 31 -2.52 -24.27 -8.99
C ILE A 31 -1.89 -23.24 -9.94
N TYR A 32 -0.91 -23.62 -10.76
CA TYR A 32 -0.29 -22.71 -11.72
C TYR A 32 -1.28 -22.23 -12.78
N PHE A 33 -2.16 -23.11 -13.25
CA PHE A 33 -3.22 -22.74 -14.19
C PHE A 33 -4.21 -21.75 -13.57
N ALA A 34 -4.70 -22.02 -12.35
CA ALA A 34 -5.59 -21.11 -11.64
C ALA A 34 -4.93 -19.75 -11.38
N ALA A 35 -3.65 -19.74 -10.98
CA ALA A 35 -2.87 -18.53 -10.80
C ALA A 35 -2.71 -17.74 -12.11
N LEU A 36 -2.49 -18.42 -13.24
CA LEU A 36 -2.40 -17.78 -14.56
C LEU A 36 -3.74 -17.16 -14.97
N VAL A 37 -4.84 -17.89 -14.81
CA VAL A 37 -6.19 -17.39 -15.13
C VAL A 37 -6.51 -16.14 -14.29
N LEU A 38 -6.21 -16.19 -12.99
CA LEU A 38 -6.40 -15.05 -12.10
C LEU A 38 -5.52 -13.86 -12.52
N ALA A 39 -4.25 -14.11 -12.86
CA ALA A 39 -3.34 -13.06 -13.30
C ALA A 39 -3.80 -12.40 -14.61
N VAL A 40 -4.25 -13.19 -15.58
CA VAL A 40 -4.80 -12.65 -16.85
C VAL A 40 -6.08 -11.87 -16.59
N TYR A 41 -6.99 -12.40 -15.79
CA TYR A 41 -8.24 -11.73 -15.44
C TYR A 41 -8.00 -10.39 -14.73
N SER A 42 -7.12 -10.35 -13.72
CA SER A 42 -6.80 -9.13 -12.98
C SER A 42 -5.95 -8.14 -13.80
N GLY A 43 -5.09 -8.64 -14.69
CA GLY A 43 -4.24 -7.80 -15.55
C GLY A 43 -4.98 -7.22 -16.75
N PHE A 44 -6.08 -7.84 -17.18
CA PHE A 44 -6.80 -7.44 -18.38
C PHE A 44 -7.35 -5.99 -18.34
N PRO A 45 -7.97 -5.49 -17.25
CA PRO A 45 -8.41 -4.09 -17.18
C PRO A 45 -7.25 -3.09 -17.28
N ILE A 46 -6.10 -3.42 -16.69
CA ILE A 46 -4.89 -2.58 -16.73
C ILE A 46 -4.33 -2.56 -18.16
N TYR A 47 -4.24 -3.74 -18.79
CA TYR A 47 -3.87 -3.86 -20.19
C TYR A 47 -4.80 -3.06 -21.09
N TRP A 48 -6.12 -3.21 -20.90
CA TRP A 48 -7.12 -2.50 -21.68
C TRP A 48 -7.02 -0.99 -21.51
N MET A 49 -6.77 -0.51 -20.29
CA MET A 49 -6.53 0.91 -19.99
C MET A 49 -5.31 1.45 -20.77
N ILE A 50 -4.17 0.75 -20.70
CA ILE A 50 -2.93 1.15 -21.39
C ILE A 50 -3.08 1.09 -22.90
N VAL A 51 -3.73 0.06 -23.43
CA VAL A 51 -3.96 -0.05 -24.87
C VAL A 51 -4.95 1.01 -25.35
N SER A 52 -5.94 1.34 -24.53
CA SER A 52 -6.93 2.38 -24.85
C SER A 52 -6.34 3.78 -24.89
N SER A 53 -5.31 4.07 -24.07
CA SER A 53 -4.62 5.37 -24.13
C SER A 53 -3.72 5.54 -25.35
N LEU A 54 -3.45 4.46 -26.09
CA LEU A 54 -2.54 4.43 -27.22
C LEU A 54 -3.24 4.32 -28.58
N ARG A 55 -4.59 4.37 -28.61
CA ARG A 55 -5.39 4.26 -29.84
C ARG A 55 -6.38 5.42 -30.00
N PRO A 56 -6.74 5.81 -31.23
CA PRO A 56 -7.74 6.85 -31.46
C PRO A 56 -9.12 6.52 -30.84
N THR A 57 -9.84 7.55 -30.38
CA THR A 57 -11.18 7.43 -29.75
C THR A 57 -12.17 6.68 -30.64
N GLN A 58 -12.10 6.88 -31.96
CA GLN A 58 -12.98 6.21 -32.92
C GLN A 58 -12.76 4.68 -32.92
N GLU A 59 -11.51 4.21 -32.84
CA GLU A 59 -11.21 2.78 -32.71
C GLU A 59 -11.65 2.25 -31.34
N MET A 60 -11.46 3.05 -30.29
CA MET A 60 -11.84 2.68 -28.93
C MET A 60 -13.35 2.44 -28.77
N LEU A 61 -14.19 3.28 -29.39
CA LEU A 61 -15.64 3.24 -29.23
C LEU A 61 -16.36 2.39 -30.29
N MET A 62 -15.89 2.39 -31.54
CA MET A 62 -16.63 1.79 -32.66
C MET A 62 -16.07 0.45 -33.12
N THR A 63 -14.76 0.19 -32.95
CA THR A 63 -14.11 -1.04 -33.41
C THR A 63 -13.13 -1.59 -32.37
N PRO A 64 -13.61 -1.88 -31.13
CA PRO A 64 -12.74 -2.32 -30.05
C PRO A 64 -12.05 -3.64 -30.43
N SER A 65 -10.71 -3.61 -30.47
CA SER A 65 -9.84 -4.75 -30.74
C SER A 65 -8.83 -4.90 -29.61
N LEU A 66 -8.28 -6.11 -29.43
CA LEU A 66 -7.26 -6.35 -28.40
C LEU A 66 -5.97 -5.57 -28.69
N VAL A 67 -5.57 -5.48 -29.95
CA VAL A 67 -4.37 -4.75 -30.38
C VAL A 67 -4.80 -3.58 -31.27
N PRO A 68 -4.35 -2.35 -30.99
CA PRO A 68 -4.64 -1.18 -31.83
C PRO A 68 -4.15 -1.39 -33.25
N ARG A 69 -4.95 -0.93 -34.22
CA ARG A 69 -4.48 -0.87 -35.61
C ARG A 69 -3.63 0.37 -35.83
N HIS A 70 -4.01 1.48 -35.19
CA HIS A 70 -3.28 2.73 -35.22
C HIS A 70 -2.82 3.11 -33.83
N TRP A 71 -1.52 3.41 -33.71
CA TRP A 71 -0.90 3.85 -32.47
C TRP A 71 -0.79 5.38 -32.44
N THR A 72 -1.12 5.99 -31.30
CA THR A 72 -1.00 7.43 -31.10
C THR A 72 -0.51 7.73 -29.69
N LEU A 73 0.35 8.75 -29.58
CA LEU A 73 0.75 9.36 -28.31
C LEU A 73 0.12 10.74 -28.11
N GLY A 74 -0.81 11.14 -29.00
CA GLY A 74 -1.43 12.46 -28.99
C GLY A 74 -2.18 12.79 -27.69
N TYR A 75 -2.75 11.79 -27.02
CA TYR A 75 -3.40 11.98 -25.72
C TYR A 75 -2.40 12.31 -24.62
N TYR A 76 -1.21 11.71 -24.62
CA TYR A 76 -0.17 12.04 -23.65
C TYR A 76 0.35 13.46 -23.87
N THR A 77 0.56 13.88 -25.13
CA THR A 77 1.02 15.23 -25.42
C THR A 77 -0.05 16.27 -25.13
N SER A 78 -1.32 16.02 -25.49
CA SER A 78 -2.44 16.91 -25.15
C SER A 78 -2.61 17.02 -23.64
N LEU A 79 -2.62 15.90 -22.92
CA LEU A 79 -2.74 15.88 -21.47
C LEU A 79 -1.61 16.65 -20.78
N LEU A 80 -0.35 16.41 -21.17
CA LEU A 80 0.80 17.03 -20.50
C LEU A 80 1.04 18.50 -20.89
N ALA A 81 0.69 18.91 -22.12
CA ALA A 81 0.99 20.24 -22.62
C ALA A 81 -0.21 21.20 -22.61
N GLN A 82 -1.43 20.68 -22.68
CA GLN A 82 -2.65 21.47 -22.89
C GLN A 82 -3.64 21.41 -21.71
N THR A 83 -3.26 20.74 -20.61
CA THR A 83 -4.10 20.64 -19.40
C THR A 83 -3.29 20.83 -18.13
N ASP A 84 -3.97 21.04 -17.00
CA ASP A 84 -3.35 21.14 -15.68
C ASP A 84 -2.89 19.79 -15.09
N TYR A 85 -2.96 18.69 -15.87
CA TYR A 85 -2.59 17.36 -15.41
C TYR A 85 -1.20 17.27 -14.75
N PRO A 86 -0.11 17.89 -15.28
CA PRO A 86 1.19 17.85 -14.60
C PRO A 86 1.15 18.46 -13.20
N ARG A 87 0.40 19.55 -13.03
CA ARG A 87 0.21 20.20 -11.73
C ARG A 87 -0.63 19.32 -10.80
N GLN A 88 -1.71 18.74 -11.30
CA GLN A 88 -2.55 17.81 -10.53
C GLN A 88 -1.76 16.58 -10.07
N PHE A 89 -0.84 16.09 -10.91
CA PHE A 89 0.06 14.98 -10.59
C PHE A 89 1.04 15.35 -9.49
N LEU A 90 1.63 16.55 -9.58
CA LEU A 90 2.49 17.07 -8.53
C LEU A 90 1.72 17.27 -7.21
N ASN A 91 0.50 17.81 -7.26
CA ASN A 91 -0.36 17.99 -6.10
C ASN A 91 -0.65 16.64 -5.41
N SER A 92 -1.07 15.62 -6.17
CA SER A 92 -1.27 14.25 -5.65
C SER A 92 -0.01 13.68 -5.02
N LEU A 93 1.15 13.88 -5.65
CA LEU A 93 2.42 13.37 -5.14
C LEU A 93 2.82 14.06 -3.83
N ILE A 94 2.67 15.39 -3.76
CA ILE A 94 2.92 16.17 -2.54
C ILE A 94 2.02 15.67 -1.42
N VAL A 95 0.70 15.60 -1.66
CA VAL A 95 -0.27 15.17 -0.64
C VAL A 95 0.03 13.74 -0.17
N ALA A 96 0.28 12.80 -1.09
CA ALA A 96 0.57 11.42 -0.74
C ALA A 96 1.88 11.25 0.03
N VAL A 97 2.98 11.86 -0.42
CA VAL A 97 4.29 11.74 0.24
C VAL A 97 4.27 12.41 1.60
N THR A 98 3.69 13.61 1.72
CA THR A 98 3.57 14.30 3.00
C THR A 98 2.68 13.52 3.97
N THR A 99 1.56 12.98 3.51
CA THR A 99 0.68 12.12 4.33
C THR A 99 1.42 10.88 4.82
N VAL A 100 2.17 10.19 3.95
CA VAL A 100 2.98 9.02 4.34
C VAL A 100 4.01 9.41 5.40
N ALA A 101 4.78 10.47 5.16
CA ALA A 101 5.83 10.91 6.09
C ALA A 101 5.26 11.23 7.48
N LEU A 102 4.16 12.00 7.54
CA LEU A 102 3.49 12.36 8.79
C LEU A 102 2.82 11.16 9.45
N THR A 103 2.15 10.29 8.69
CA THR A 103 1.55 9.05 9.20
C THR A 103 2.62 8.18 9.84
N MET A 104 3.75 7.98 9.16
CA MET A 104 4.86 7.18 9.65
C MET A 104 5.45 7.77 10.92
N MET A 105 5.78 9.06 10.91
CA MET A 105 6.34 9.75 12.08
C MET A 105 5.44 9.59 13.30
N LEU A 106 4.15 9.95 13.16
CA LEU A 106 3.21 9.94 14.27
C LEU A 106 2.87 8.52 14.72
N SER A 107 2.64 7.61 13.77
CA SER A 107 2.29 6.22 14.09
C SER A 107 3.43 5.50 14.80
N VAL A 108 4.67 5.71 14.36
CA VAL A 108 5.86 5.16 15.01
C VAL A 108 5.98 5.68 16.44
N MET A 109 5.87 6.99 16.64
CA MET A 109 5.98 7.59 17.98
C MET A 109 4.90 7.07 18.93
N ILE A 110 3.64 7.05 18.49
CA ILE A 110 2.51 6.58 19.31
C ILE A 110 2.62 5.09 19.58
N ALA A 111 2.82 4.26 18.56
CA ALA A 111 2.91 2.81 18.71
C ALA A 111 4.10 2.40 19.61
N TYR A 112 5.25 3.05 19.45
CA TYR A 112 6.43 2.79 20.27
C TYR A 112 6.18 3.17 21.73
N GLY A 113 5.70 4.40 21.97
CA GLY A 113 5.37 4.89 23.31
C GLY A 113 4.37 3.98 24.01
N VAL A 114 3.30 3.58 23.33
CA VAL A 114 2.26 2.70 23.87
C VAL A 114 2.76 1.26 24.14
N THR A 115 3.72 0.78 23.35
CA THR A 115 4.30 -0.55 23.54
C THR A 115 5.28 -0.58 24.70
N ARG A 116 6.20 0.39 24.75
CA ARG A 116 7.33 0.39 25.71
C ARG A 116 7.01 1.06 27.04
N GLN A 117 6.04 1.98 27.10
CA GLN A 117 5.65 2.64 28.35
C GLN A 117 4.46 1.95 29.02
N ARG A 118 4.40 2.05 30.35
CA ARG A 118 3.27 1.56 31.16
C ARG A 118 2.11 2.57 31.15
N ILE A 119 1.43 2.67 30.01
CA ILE A 119 0.25 3.54 29.85
C ILE A 119 -1.01 2.80 30.30
N ARG A 120 -1.73 3.35 31.28
CA ARG A 120 -3.05 2.85 31.71
C ARG A 120 -4.06 3.06 30.58
N GLY A 121 -4.87 2.05 30.29
CA GLY A 121 -5.90 2.14 29.23
C GLY A 121 -5.38 2.08 27.80
N LYS A 122 -4.10 1.74 27.57
CA LYS A 122 -3.50 1.70 26.23
C LYS A 122 -4.32 0.95 25.17
N GLN A 123 -4.90 -0.19 25.54
CA GLN A 123 -5.71 -0.97 24.61
C GLN A 123 -6.98 -0.22 24.20
N MET A 124 -7.62 0.51 25.12
CA MET A 124 -8.78 1.33 24.78
C MET A 124 -8.43 2.51 23.86
N ILE A 125 -7.26 3.12 24.03
CA ILE A 125 -6.79 4.20 23.14
C ILE A 125 -6.63 3.67 21.71
N ILE A 126 -5.90 2.56 21.55
CA ILE A 126 -5.64 1.98 20.24
C ILE A 126 -6.93 1.44 19.58
N VAL A 127 -7.77 0.75 20.35
CA VAL A 127 -9.04 0.21 19.84
C VAL A 127 -10.03 1.35 19.54
N GLY A 128 -10.05 2.42 20.33
CA GLY A 128 -10.85 3.62 20.07
C GLY A 128 -10.46 4.32 18.77
N MET A 129 -9.15 4.40 18.47
CA MET A 129 -8.67 4.89 17.17
C MET A 129 -9.20 4.03 16.02
N LEU A 130 -9.19 2.70 16.15
CA LEU A 130 -9.76 1.82 15.13
C LEU A 130 -11.26 2.02 14.93
N TYR A 131 -12.03 2.18 16.01
CA TYR A 131 -13.46 2.47 15.90
C TYR A 131 -13.73 3.78 15.15
N ALA A 132 -12.91 4.82 15.39
CA ALA A 132 -13.00 6.07 14.64
C ALA A 132 -12.69 5.86 13.14
N TYR A 133 -11.71 5.00 12.81
CA TYR A 133 -11.38 4.64 11.42
C TYR A 133 -12.49 3.86 10.70
N MET A 134 -13.26 3.03 11.41
CA MET A 134 -14.38 2.27 10.81
C MET A 134 -15.54 3.17 10.36
N PHE A 135 -15.54 4.45 10.73
CA PHE A 135 -16.55 5.38 10.29
C PHE A 135 -16.38 5.68 8.79
N PRO A 136 -17.46 5.68 7.99
CA PRO A 136 -17.36 5.89 6.55
C PRO A 136 -16.65 7.21 6.20
N PRO A 137 -15.56 7.19 5.41
CA PRO A 137 -14.80 8.39 5.06
C PRO A 137 -15.64 9.50 4.44
N LEU A 138 -16.62 9.12 3.62
CA LEU A 138 -17.55 10.06 2.98
C LEU A 138 -18.37 10.86 4.01
N LEU A 139 -18.73 10.25 5.14
CA LEU A 139 -19.47 10.94 6.21
C LEU A 139 -18.57 11.87 7.03
N LEU A 140 -17.25 11.64 7.04
CA LEU A 140 -16.26 12.55 7.67
C LEU A 140 -15.91 13.74 6.79
N ALA A 141 -16.09 13.64 5.47
CA ALA A 141 -15.67 14.68 4.54
C ALA A 141 -16.36 16.03 4.81
N ILE A 142 -17.67 16.03 5.05
CA ILE A 142 -18.45 17.24 5.35
C ILE A 142 -18.00 17.91 6.66
N PRO A 143 -17.97 17.23 7.83
CA PRO A 143 -17.53 17.87 9.07
C PRO A 143 -16.07 18.31 9.01
N LEU A 144 -15.18 17.56 8.38
CA LEU A 144 -13.79 17.99 8.19
C LEU A 144 -13.71 19.23 7.30
N TYR A 145 -14.50 19.31 6.23
CA TYR A 145 -14.60 20.52 5.41
C TYR A 145 -15.07 21.73 6.22
N SER A 146 -16.10 21.58 7.05
CA SER A 146 -16.54 22.65 7.95
C SER A 146 -15.43 23.08 8.90
N MET A 147 -14.69 22.14 9.49
CA MET A 147 -13.54 22.46 10.35
C MET A 147 -12.43 23.20 9.60
N MET A 148 -12.05 22.74 8.41
CA MET A 148 -11.01 23.40 7.61
C MET A 148 -11.43 24.80 7.18
N THR A 149 -12.71 25.00 6.86
CA THR A 149 -13.26 26.32 6.52
C THR A 149 -13.20 27.27 7.72
N LEU A 150 -13.54 26.79 8.92
CA LEU A 150 -13.47 27.61 10.15
C LEU A 150 -12.05 28.12 10.44
N VAL A 151 -11.02 27.32 10.13
CA VAL A 151 -9.61 27.70 10.33
C VAL A 151 -8.97 28.33 9.09
N GLY A 152 -9.72 28.57 8.02
CA GLY A 152 -9.23 29.20 6.79
C GLY A 152 -8.29 28.35 5.94
N LEU A 153 -8.36 27.01 6.06
CA LEU A 153 -7.56 26.04 5.31
C LEU A 153 -8.32 25.39 4.15
N ASN A 154 -9.55 25.78 3.87
CA ASN A 154 -10.32 25.24 2.73
C ASN A 154 -9.61 25.50 1.40
N ASP A 155 -9.83 24.63 0.40
CA ASP A 155 -9.20 24.72 -0.91
C ASP A 155 -7.66 24.74 -0.87
N THR A 156 -7.04 23.97 0.04
CA THR A 156 -5.57 23.84 0.12
C THR A 156 -5.12 22.38 0.13
N LEU A 157 -3.91 22.09 -0.36
CA LEU A 157 -3.34 20.74 -0.24
C LEU A 157 -3.15 20.30 1.22
N LEU A 158 -2.94 21.26 2.14
CA LEU A 158 -2.82 20.97 3.57
C LEU A 158 -4.13 20.42 4.15
N SER A 159 -5.28 20.90 3.70
CA SER A 159 -6.59 20.34 4.11
C SER A 159 -6.73 18.86 3.74
N LEU A 160 -6.19 18.45 2.59
CA LEU A 160 -6.17 17.06 2.16
C LEU A 160 -5.22 16.23 3.01
N VAL A 161 -4.00 16.72 3.25
CA VAL A 161 -3.03 16.04 4.12
C VAL A 161 -3.61 15.79 5.50
N ILE A 162 -4.22 16.81 6.13
CA ILE A 162 -4.84 16.68 7.45
C ILE A 162 -5.99 15.66 7.41
N SER A 163 -6.82 15.71 6.38
CA SER A 163 -7.96 14.78 6.25
C SER A 163 -7.51 13.34 6.05
N HIS A 164 -6.49 13.11 5.21
CA HIS A 164 -5.94 11.79 4.99
C HIS A 164 -5.31 11.23 6.28
N LEU A 165 -4.64 12.07 7.08
CA LEU A 165 -4.09 11.67 8.38
C LEU A 165 -5.15 11.11 9.34
N THR A 166 -6.37 11.65 9.31
CA THR A 166 -7.46 11.14 10.17
C THR A 166 -7.79 9.66 9.91
N ILE A 167 -7.49 9.17 8.71
CA ILE A 167 -7.77 7.80 8.27
C ILE A 167 -6.50 6.94 8.31
N THR A 168 -5.36 7.48 7.89
CA THR A 168 -4.12 6.71 7.79
C THR A 168 -3.48 6.47 9.16
N MET A 169 -3.56 7.43 10.09
CA MET A 169 -2.94 7.32 11.41
C MET A 169 -3.54 6.21 12.27
N PRO A 170 -4.87 6.08 12.46
CA PRO A 170 -5.43 5.03 13.32
C PRO A 170 -4.96 3.63 12.94
N LEU A 171 -5.01 3.30 11.64
CA LEU A 171 -4.59 1.99 11.17
C LEU A 171 -3.06 1.84 11.22
N GLY A 172 -2.31 2.89 10.89
CA GLY A 172 -0.85 2.90 11.00
C GLY A 172 -0.35 2.65 12.41
N VAL A 173 -0.94 3.33 13.40
CA VAL A 173 -0.64 3.11 14.83
C VAL A 173 -0.97 1.68 15.22
N TRP A 174 -2.13 1.17 14.84
CA TRP A 174 -2.55 -0.18 15.20
C TRP A 174 -1.62 -1.26 14.60
N PHE A 175 -1.25 -1.14 13.32
CA PHE A 175 -0.30 -2.06 12.68
C PHE A 175 1.06 -2.05 13.37
N LEU A 176 1.64 -0.87 13.59
CA LEU A 176 2.95 -0.77 14.24
C LEU A 176 2.90 -1.19 15.71
N TRP A 177 1.78 -0.97 16.39
CA TRP A 177 1.59 -1.45 17.76
C TRP A 177 1.56 -2.97 17.82
N GLY A 178 0.86 -3.61 16.89
CA GLY A 178 0.89 -5.07 16.72
C GLY A 178 2.30 -5.58 16.44
N PHE A 179 3.03 -4.91 15.54
CA PHE A 179 4.38 -5.29 15.16
C PHE A 179 5.38 -5.13 16.32
N PHE A 180 5.46 -3.96 16.95
CA PHE A 180 6.41 -3.69 18.03
C PHE A 180 6.19 -4.61 19.24
N LYS A 181 4.96 -5.07 19.50
CA LYS A 181 4.67 -6.08 20.53
C LYS A 181 5.33 -7.44 20.29
N THR A 182 5.64 -7.78 19.03
CA THR A 182 6.32 -9.04 18.70
C THR A 182 7.82 -8.99 18.96
N LEU A 183 8.40 -7.79 19.11
CA LEU A 183 9.82 -7.61 19.34
C LEU A 183 10.15 -7.74 20.84
N PRO A 184 11.03 -8.68 21.23
CA PRO A 184 11.45 -8.86 22.62
C PRO A 184 12.00 -7.55 23.21
N PHE A 185 11.73 -7.31 24.49
CA PHE A 185 12.21 -6.10 25.19
C PHE A 185 13.72 -6.17 25.43
N GLU A 186 14.23 -7.38 25.56
CA GLU A 186 15.62 -7.73 25.84
C GLU A 186 16.56 -7.22 24.73
N LEU A 187 16.08 -7.11 23.48
CA LEU A 187 16.88 -6.56 22.37
C LEU A 187 17.23 -5.08 22.59
N GLU A 188 16.29 -4.32 23.14
CA GLU A 188 16.50 -2.90 23.43
C GLU A 188 17.36 -2.73 24.69
N GLU A 189 17.12 -3.56 25.70
CA GLU A 189 17.90 -3.57 26.94
C GLU A 189 19.36 -3.96 26.69
N ALA A 190 19.63 -4.96 25.84
CA ALA A 190 20.99 -5.34 25.45
C ALA A 190 21.72 -4.17 24.76
N ALA A 191 21.07 -3.49 23.82
CA ALA A 191 21.65 -2.32 23.16
C ALA A 191 21.94 -1.17 24.15
N MET A 192 21.11 -1.02 25.19
CA MET A 192 21.35 -0.04 26.25
C MET A 192 22.53 -0.42 27.16
N VAL A 193 22.73 -1.71 27.44
CA VAL A 193 23.92 -2.22 28.13
C VAL A 193 25.18 -1.96 27.30
N ASP A 194 25.08 -2.05 25.97
CA ASP A 194 26.15 -1.70 25.01
C ASP A 194 26.37 -0.18 24.86
N GLY A 195 25.71 0.65 25.68
CA GLY A 195 25.93 2.09 25.74
C GLY A 195 24.98 2.94 24.90
N CYS A 196 23.94 2.36 24.29
CA CYS A 196 22.91 3.16 23.64
C CYS A 196 21.99 3.85 24.66
N THR A 197 21.58 5.08 24.38
CA THR A 197 20.40 5.66 25.04
C THR A 197 19.13 4.94 24.56
N ARG A 198 17.99 5.08 25.26
CA ARG A 198 16.71 4.51 24.80
C ARG A 198 16.34 4.91 23.38
N LEU A 199 16.53 6.19 23.03
CA LEU A 199 16.30 6.67 21.66
C LEU A 199 17.32 6.06 20.67
N GLY A 200 18.57 5.89 21.08
CA GLY A 200 19.59 5.20 20.29
C GLY A 200 19.25 3.73 20.03
N ALA A 201 18.84 3.00 21.06
CA ALA A 201 18.41 1.60 20.95
C ALA A 201 17.18 1.47 20.05
N PHE A 202 16.21 2.38 20.19
CA PHE A 202 15.06 2.45 19.29
C PHE A 202 15.47 2.64 17.82
N LEU A 203 16.26 3.68 17.52
CA LEU A 203 16.61 4.04 16.14
C LEU A 203 17.53 3.01 15.47
N ARG A 204 18.43 2.37 16.24
CA ARG A 204 19.46 1.47 15.69
C ARG A 204 19.06 -0.01 15.72
N VAL A 205 18.13 -0.40 16.59
CA VAL A 205 17.74 -1.81 16.76
C VAL A 205 16.27 -2.01 16.44
N VAL A 206 15.36 -1.34 17.17
CA VAL A 206 13.92 -1.58 17.04
C VAL A 206 13.39 -1.14 15.67
N LEU A 207 13.75 0.06 15.23
CA LEU A 207 13.24 0.64 13.98
C LEU A 207 13.68 -0.16 12.74
N PRO A 208 14.96 -0.56 12.56
CA PRO A 208 15.37 -1.40 11.42
C PRO A 208 14.73 -2.79 11.44
N LEU A 209 14.62 -3.44 12.61
CA LEU A 209 13.91 -4.72 12.74
C LEU A 209 12.41 -4.61 12.40
N SER A 210 11.87 -3.40 12.47
CA SER A 210 10.48 -3.11 12.13
C SER A 210 10.25 -2.73 10.67
N ALA A 211 11.27 -2.81 9.82
CA ALA A 211 11.17 -2.46 8.40
C ALA A 211 9.96 -3.09 7.68
N PRO A 212 9.60 -4.39 7.87
CA PRO A 212 8.42 -4.96 7.22
C PRO A 212 7.10 -4.28 7.65
N GLY A 213 6.97 -3.96 8.95
CA GLY A 213 5.81 -3.24 9.48
C GLY A 213 5.75 -1.79 8.99
N LEU A 214 6.89 -1.10 8.99
CA LEU A 214 7.03 0.27 8.50
C LEU A 214 6.64 0.39 7.02
N VAL A 215 7.13 -0.54 6.19
CA VAL A 215 6.81 -0.59 4.76
C VAL A 215 5.32 -0.82 4.54
N THR A 216 4.69 -1.70 5.33
CA THR A 216 3.25 -1.98 5.22
C THR A 216 2.43 -0.71 5.48
N VAL A 217 2.76 0.05 6.52
CA VAL A 217 2.06 1.30 6.83
C VAL A 217 2.33 2.38 5.77
N ALA A 218 3.56 2.48 5.28
CA ALA A 218 3.90 3.44 4.23
C ALA A 218 3.14 3.17 2.93
N ILE A 219 3.06 1.91 2.48
CA ILE A 219 2.28 1.51 1.30
C ILE A 219 0.82 1.84 1.51
N PHE A 220 0.26 1.45 2.66
CA PHE A 220 -1.15 1.66 2.96
C PHE A 220 -1.52 3.16 2.94
N ALA A 221 -0.72 4.00 3.61
CA ALA A 221 -0.93 5.44 3.65
C ALA A 221 -0.78 6.07 2.26
N PHE A 222 0.21 5.62 1.47
CA PHE A 222 0.41 6.09 0.10
C PHE A 222 -0.78 5.73 -0.77
N LEU A 223 -1.23 4.47 -0.73
CA LEU A 223 -2.36 3.98 -1.53
C LEU A 223 -3.62 4.81 -1.25
N LEU A 224 -4.00 4.95 0.03
CA LEU A 224 -5.19 5.72 0.40
C LEU A 224 -5.13 7.16 -0.08
N SER A 225 -4.00 7.83 0.13
CA SER A 225 -3.85 9.25 -0.22
C SER A 225 -3.73 9.47 -1.73
N TRP A 226 -2.99 8.61 -2.43
CA TRP A 226 -2.76 8.69 -3.87
C TRP A 226 -4.04 8.45 -4.67
N THR A 227 -4.90 7.54 -4.22
CA THR A 227 -6.18 7.23 -4.89
C THR A 227 -7.36 8.05 -4.38
N ASP A 228 -7.14 8.98 -3.45
CA ASP A 228 -8.25 9.72 -2.86
C ASP A 228 -8.92 10.64 -3.89
N TYR A 229 -10.22 10.41 -4.04
CA TYR A 229 -11.13 11.26 -4.79
C TYR A 229 -12.10 11.98 -3.85
N THR A 230 -12.52 11.34 -2.77
CA THR A 230 -13.64 11.81 -1.94
C THR A 230 -13.31 13.05 -1.15
N PHE A 231 -12.17 13.10 -0.45
CA PHE A 231 -11.80 14.34 0.27
C PHE A 231 -11.42 15.44 -0.71
N ALA A 232 -10.71 15.11 -1.78
CA ALA A 232 -10.41 16.06 -2.85
C ALA A 232 -11.69 16.73 -3.38
N LEU A 233 -12.71 15.96 -3.74
CA LEU A 233 -13.98 16.48 -4.28
C LEU A 233 -14.68 17.45 -3.33
N VAL A 234 -14.65 17.17 -2.02
CA VAL A 234 -15.37 17.98 -1.03
C VAL A 234 -14.57 19.22 -0.60
N MET A 235 -13.24 19.14 -0.58
CA MET A 235 -12.37 20.18 0.00
C MET A 235 -11.74 21.12 -1.02
N ILE A 236 -11.59 20.69 -2.26
CA ILE A 236 -10.91 21.45 -3.31
C ILE A 236 -11.92 21.98 -4.33
N GLY A 237 -11.94 23.30 -4.47
CA GLY A 237 -12.74 24.02 -5.46
C GLY A 237 -11.94 24.56 -6.64
N SER A 238 -10.65 24.90 -6.44
CA SER A 238 -9.83 25.51 -7.49
C SER A 238 -9.11 24.48 -8.36
N ASP A 239 -8.98 24.78 -9.66
CA ASP A 239 -8.20 23.96 -10.60
C ASP A 239 -6.73 23.83 -10.18
N ALA A 240 -6.20 24.88 -9.56
CA ALA A 240 -4.86 24.98 -9.04
C ALA A 240 -4.50 23.89 -8.00
N ASN A 241 -5.48 23.46 -7.19
CA ASN A 241 -5.24 22.54 -6.07
C ASN A 241 -5.84 21.15 -6.31
N LYS A 242 -6.44 20.89 -7.49
CA LYS A 242 -6.96 19.57 -7.84
C LYS A 242 -5.87 18.51 -7.76
N THR A 243 -6.22 17.36 -7.20
CA THR A 243 -5.46 16.11 -7.30
C THR A 243 -5.81 15.40 -8.60
N VAL A 244 -4.99 14.45 -9.05
CA VAL A 244 -5.23 13.75 -10.33
C VAL A 244 -6.57 13.02 -10.38
N PRO A 245 -7.01 12.26 -9.35
CA PRO A 245 -8.31 11.59 -9.40
C PRO A 245 -9.47 12.56 -9.62
N LEU A 246 -9.44 13.71 -8.94
CA LEU A 246 -10.45 14.77 -9.10
C LEU A 246 -10.35 15.45 -10.47
N GLY A 247 -9.13 15.72 -10.93
CA GLY A 247 -8.86 16.31 -12.24
C GLY A 247 -9.39 15.45 -13.39
N LEU A 248 -9.08 14.16 -13.41
CA LEU A 248 -9.58 13.23 -14.42
C LEU A 248 -11.10 13.07 -14.36
N ALA A 249 -11.70 13.02 -13.17
CA ALA A 249 -13.14 12.98 -13.04
C ALA A 249 -13.80 14.22 -13.69
N SER A 250 -13.17 15.40 -13.58
CA SER A 250 -13.67 16.63 -14.21
C SER A 250 -13.55 16.66 -15.75
N MET A 251 -12.79 15.73 -16.35
CA MET A 251 -12.69 15.57 -17.80
C MET A 251 -13.83 14.76 -18.41
N ILE A 252 -14.62 14.07 -17.59
CA ILE A 252 -15.76 13.25 -18.02
C ILE A 252 -17.01 14.15 -18.04
N GLY A 253 -17.22 14.84 -19.16
CA GLY A 253 -18.37 15.73 -19.37
C GLY A 253 -19.46 15.12 -20.26
N ALA A 254 -20.67 15.68 -20.21
CA ALA A 254 -21.82 15.21 -21.00
C ALA A 254 -21.67 15.43 -22.52
N PHE A 255 -20.80 16.35 -22.96
CA PHE A 255 -20.68 16.78 -24.35
C PHE A 255 -19.26 16.65 -24.95
N ASP A 256 -18.26 16.28 -24.13
CA ASP A 256 -16.87 16.13 -24.58
C ASP A 256 -16.33 14.76 -24.17
N LEU A 257 -16.04 13.91 -25.15
CA LEU A 257 -15.60 12.53 -24.97
C LEU A 257 -14.07 12.46 -24.91
N ARG A 258 -13.49 12.99 -23.84
CA ARG A 258 -12.03 12.97 -23.58
C ARG A 258 -11.51 11.63 -23.06
N TRP A 259 -12.10 10.52 -23.50
CA TRP A 259 -11.76 9.19 -23.01
C TRP A 259 -10.30 8.81 -23.25
N GLY A 260 -9.71 9.24 -24.38
CA GLY A 260 -8.29 9.01 -24.64
C GLY A 260 -7.38 9.69 -23.61
N ASP A 261 -7.69 10.95 -23.25
CA ASP A 261 -6.98 11.70 -22.21
C ASP A 261 -7.16 11.07 -20.83
N VAL A 262 -8.38 10.62 -20.50
CA VAL A 262 -8.69 9.95 -19.23
C VAL A 262 -7.93 8.61 -19.11
N MET A 263 -7.85 7.83 -20.20
CA MET A 263 -7.10 6.57 -20.22
C MET A 263 -5.58 6.82 -20.13
N ALA A 264 -5.07 7.85 -20.83
CA ALA A 264 -3.67 8.26 -20.74
C ALA A 264 -3.31 8.72 -19.32
N GLY A 265 -4.15 9.56 -18.71
CA GLY A 265 -3.99 10.02 -17.34
C GLY A 265 -4.04 8.87 -16.35
N SER A 266 -5.02 7.97 -16.46
CA SER A 266 -5.16 6.81 -15.58
C SER A 266 -3.96 5.85 -15.69
N THR A 267 -3.40 5.72 -16.90
CA THR A 267 -2.13 4.99 -17.12
C THR A 267 -0.97 5.64 -16.38
N LEU A 268 -0.85 6.97 -16.44
CA LEU A 268 0.20 7.71 -15.72
C LEU A 268 0.02 7.64 -14.20
N ILE A 269 -1.21 7.69 -13.68
CA ILE A 269 -1.53 7.51 -12.25
C ILE A 269 -1.05 6.14 -11.74
N ALA A 270 -1.08 5.11 -12.58
CA ALA A 270 -0.67 3.76 -12.18
C ALA A 270 0.86 3.62 -12.01
N LEU A 271 1.67 4.49 -12.63
CA LEU A 271 3.14 4.36 -12.61
C LEU A 271 3.74 4.47 -11.20
N PRO A 272 3.41 5.49 -10.37
CA PRO A 272 3.93 5.58 -9.00
C PRO A 272 3.49 4.41 -8.12
N LEU A 273 2.29 3.88 -8.34
CA LEU A 273 1.78 2.72 -7.61
C LEU A 273 2.62 1.47 -7.90
N PHE A 274 2.87 1.18 -9.17
CA PHE A 274 3.74 0.06 -9.55
C PHE A 274 5.18 0.26 -9.09
N ALA A 275 5.72 1.48 -9.20
CA ALA A 275 7.07 1.80 -8.74
C ALA A 275 7.21 1.58 -7.23
N ALA A 276 6.25 2.09 -6.44
CA ALA A 276 6.20 1.88 -4.99
C ALA A 276 6.08 0.40 -4.65
N PHE A 277 5.18 -0.33 -5.32
CA PHE A 277 5.03 -1.77 -5.11
C PHE A 277 6.32 -2.54 -5.41
N ILE A 278 6.97 -2.31 -6.56
CA ILE A 278 8.21 -2.99 -6.94
C ILE A 278 9.31 -2.69 -5.90
N ALA A 279 9.50 -1.41 -5.56
CA ALA A 279 10.51 -0.99 -4.59
C ALA A 279 10.33 -1.63 -3.20
N LEU A 280 9.07 -1.86 -2.81
CA LEU A 280 8.72 -2.28 -1.45
C LEU A 280 8.38 -3.78 -1.33
N SER A 281 8.08 -4.47 -2.44
CA SER A 281 7.73 -5.89 -2.51
C SER A 281 8.76 -6.81 -1.84
N ARG A 282 10.05 -6.47 -1.92
CA ARG A 282 11.15 -7.23 -1.29
C ARG A 282 11.00 -7.36 0.23
N TYR A 283 10.45 -6.35 0.89
CA TYR A 283 10.23 -6.36 2.34
C TYR A 283 9.00 -7.19 2.72
N PHE A 284 8.01 -7.26 1.83
CA PHE A 284 6.80 -8.07 2.01
C PHE A 284 7.12 -9.56 1.95
N VAL A 285 7.95 -9.98 0.98
CA VAL A 285 8.37 -11.39 0.82
C VAL A 285 9.21 -11.85 2.02
N GLN A 286 10.13 -11.03 2.52
CA GLN A 286 10.95 -11.36 3.69
C GLN A 286 10.10 -11.60 4.96
N GLY A 287 9.09 -10.77 5.20
CA GLY A 287 8.17 -10.91 6.34
C GLY A 287 7.35 -12.21 6.30
N LEU A 288 6.87 -12.61 5.12
CA LEU A 288 6.14 -13.87 4.92
C LEU A 288 7.04 -15.11 5.10
N THR A 289 8.30 -15.04 4.65
CA THR A 289 9.24 -16.17 4.77
C THR A 289 9.75 -16.37 6.20
N ALA A 290 9.90 -15.31 7.00
CA ALA A 290 10.36 -15.42 8.39
C ALA A 290 9.32 -16.11 9.31
N GLY A 291 8.02 -15.97 9.00
CA GLY A 291 6.94 -16.64 9.74
C GLY A 291 6.77 -18.12 9.37
N ALA A 292 7.15 -18.53 8.16
CA ALA A 292 6.94 -19.89 7.65
C ALA A 292 7.95 -20.94 8.17
N VAL A 293 9.02 -20.52 8.86
CA VAL A 293 10.05 -21.42 9.42
C VAL A 293 9.75 -21.79 10.89
N LYS A 294 8.69 -21.24 11.49
CA LYS A 294 8.14 -21.71 12.77
C LYS A 294 7.01 -22.71 12.50
N GLY A 295 7.38 -23.91 12.08
CA GLY A 295 6.52 -25.08 11.92
C GLY A 295 7.30 -26.35 12.18
#